data_AF-A0A1G1GTS8-F1
#
_entry.id   AF-A0A1G1GTS8-F1
#
_cell.length_a   1.000
_cell.length_b   1.000
_cell.length_c   1.000
_cell.angle_alpha   90.00
_cell.angle_beta   90.00
_cell.angle_gamma   90.00
#
_symmetry.space_group_name_H-M   'P 1'
#
loop_
_entity.id
_entity.type
_entity.pdbx_description
1 polymer ?
#
loop_
_entity_poly.entity_id
_entity_poly.type
_entity_poly.pdbx_seq_one_letter_code
_entity_poly.pdbx_strand_id
1 'polypeptide(L)'
;MSRIARVVATNIPHHVTQRGNRRQKTFFQDEDYRWSSASAHLSGEDDTLVKVAPLLEIVDDWEEVLAAEVEEQRLREIRKHECTGRPLGSMSFVERLESTLGRSLQRQKPGPKKEKGN
;
A
#
# COMPACT_ATOMS: atom_id res chain seq x y z
N MET A 1 10.68 -16.52 5.92
CA MET A 1 11.33 -15.26 5.46
C MET A 1 10.99 -14.19 6.47
N SER A 2 11.99 -13.49 7.02
CA SER A 2 11.75 -12.31 7.83
C SER A 2 11.19 -11.19 6.95
N ARG A 3 10.20 -10.46 7.46
CA ARG A 3 9.69 -9.26 6.81
C ARG A 3 10.82 -8.23 6.71
N ILE A 4 10.96 -7.55 5.57
CA ILE A 4 11.86 -6.39 5.47
C ILE A 4 11.39 -5.31 6.48
N ALA A 5 12.34 -4.66 7.16
CA ALA A 5 12.03 -3.52 8.01
C ALA A 5 11.36 -2.42 7.17
N ARG A 6 10.21 -1.93 7.64
CA ARG A 6 9.40 -0.90 6.95
C ARG A 6 10.26 0.32 6.62
N VAL A 7 10.05 0.89 5.44
CA VAL A 7 10.67 2.14 4.99
C VAL A 7 9.54 3.11 4.66
N VAL A 8 9.73 4.39 4.98
CA VAL A 8 8.82 5.46 4.58
C VAL A 8 9.50 6.24 3.46
N ALA A 9 8.88 6.30 2.28
CA ALA A 9 9.41 7.03 1.14
C ALA A 9 8.79 8.43 1.08
N THR A 10 9.40 9.40 1.77
CA THR A 10 8.87 10.77 1.84
C THR A 10 8.58 11.34 0.45
N ASN A 11 7.48 12.09 0.33
CA ASN A 11 7.01 12.72 -0.91
C ASN A 11 6.55 11.77 -2.02
N ILE A 12 6.32 10.49 -1.69
CA ILE A 12 5.63 9.55 -2.58
C ILE A 12 4.25 9.28 -1.99
N PRO A 13 3.16 9.33 -2.78
CA PRO A 13 1.85 8.89 -2.31
C PRO A 13 1.89 7.45 -1.80
N HIS A 14 1.40 7.21 -0.59
CA HIS A 14 1.29 5.86 -0.04
C HIS A 14 -0.19 5.48 0.07
N HIS A 15 -0.52 4.30 -0.43
CA HIS A 15 -1.80 3.67 -0.10
C HIS A 15 -1.67 2.98 1.26
N VAL A 16 -2.51 3.38 2.22
CA VAL A 16 -2.53 2.81 3.57
C VAL A 16 -3.69 1.82 3.65
N THR A 17 -3.37 0.53 3.82
CA THR A 17 -4.39 -0.49 4.09
C THR A 17 -4.51 -0.71 5.60
N GLN A 18 -5.73 -0.53 6.13
CA GLN A 18 -6.07 -0.93 7.50
C GLN A 18 -6.71 -2.31 7.48
N ARG A 19 -6.30 -3.17 8.41
CA ARG A 19 -6.84 -4.52 8.51
C ARG A 19 -7.27 -4.85 9.92
N GLY A 20 -8.44 -5.45 10.03
CA GLY A 20 -8.96 -5.97 11.27
C GLY A 20 -8.13 -7.13 11.79
N ASN A 21 -8.34 -7.46 13.07
CA ASN A 21 -7.73 -8.62 13.68
C ASN A 21 -8.05 -9.87 12.83
N ARG A 22 -7.04 -10.73 12.61
CA ARG A 22 -7.16 -11.93 11.76
C ARG A 22 -7.73 -11.70 10.35
N ARG A 23 -7.53 -10.52 9.76
CA ARG A 23 -8.06 -10.15 8.42
C ARG A 23 -9.58 -10.00 8.35
N GLN A 24 -10.25 -9.86 9.48
CA GLN A 24 -11.68 -9.60 9.49
C GLN A 24 -11.99 -8.23 8.88
N LYS A 25 -13.15 -8.13 8.22
CA LYS A 25 -13.70 -6.86 7.75
C LYS A 25 -13.78 -5.92 8.95
N THR A 26 -13.22 -4.71 8.81
CA THR A 26 -13.17 -3.71 9.91
C THR A 26 -14.28 -2.69 9.77
N PHE A 27 -14.66 -2.40 8.53
CA PHE A 27 -15.69 -1.43 8.16
C PHE A 27 -16.79 -2.19 7.45
N PHE A 28 -18.02 -2.08 7.92
CA PHE A 28 -19.15 -2.85 7.45
C PHE A 28 -20.10 -2.00 6.61
N GLN A 29 -20.12 -0.70 6.85
CA GLN A 29 -20.99 0.29 6.19
C GLN A 29 -20.16 1.49 5.70
N ASP A 30 -20.70 2.26 4.77
CA ASP A 30 -20.00 3.40 4.16
C ASP A 30 -19.74 4.51 5.19
N GLU A 31 -20.58 4.62 6.21
CA GLU A 31 -20.43 5.58 7.31
C GLU A 31 -19.23 5.26 8.22
N ASP A 32 -18.75 4.02 8.22
CA ASP A 32 -17.53 3.65 8.96
C ASP A 32 -16.27 4.32 8.34
N TYR A 33 -16.37 4.82 7.10
CA TYR A 33 -15.33 5.58 6.41
C TYR A 33 -15.27 7.05 6.80
N ARG A 34 -16.01 7.50 7.83
CA ARG A 34 -16.05 8.91 8.26
C ARG A 34 -14.68 9.52 8.56
N TRP A 35 -13.71 8.71 8.98
CA TRP A 35 -12.32 9.14 9.22
C TRP A 35 -11.34 8.71 8.12
N SER A 36 -11.84 8.33 6.96
CA SER A 36 -11.03 8.03 5.79
C SER A 36 -10.89 9.26 4.89
N SER A 37 -9.90 9.22 4.00
CA SER A 37 -9.73 10.25 2.98
C SER A 37 -10.78 10.20 1.88
N ALA A 38 -11.69 9.21 1.86
CA ALA A 38 -12.67 9.04 0.79
C ALA A 38 -13.55 10.29 0.62
N SER A 39 -14.03 10.86 1.73
CA SER A 39 -14.86 12.08 1.68
C SER A 39 -14.15 13.26 1.03
N ALA A 40 -12.87 13.47 1.35
CA ALA A 40 -12.07 14.56 0.77
C ALA A 40 -11.89 14.38 -0.75
N HIS A 41 -11.63 13.15 -1.21
CA HIS A 41 -11.48 12.88 -2.65
C HIS A 41 -12.80 12.96 -3.41
N LEU A 42 -13.91 12.54 -2.79
CA LEU A 42 -15.26 12.67 -3.37
C LEU A 42 -15.71 14.13 -3.46
N SER A 43 -15.39 14.97 -2.48
CA SER A 43 -15.70 16.41 -2.54
C SER A 43 -14.71 17.21 -3.39
N GLY A 44 -13.53 16.65 -3.66
CA GLY A 44 -12.44 17.37 -4.33
C GLY A 44 -11.83 18.49 -3.48
N GLU A 45 -12.03 18.45 -2.16
CA GLU A 45 -11.55 19.48 -1.23
C GLU A 45 -10.53 18.91 -0.25
N ASP A 46 -9.43 19.64 -0.06
CA ASP A 46 -8.46 19.33 1.01
C ASP A 46 -9.13 19.38 2.39
N ASP A 47 -8.69 18.50 3.31
CA ASP A 47 -9.09 18.54 4.72
C ASP A 47 -7.87 18.70 5.65
N THR A 48 -8.07 18.49 6.97
CA THR A 48 -6.99 18.62 7.98
C THR A 48 -5.83 17.63 7.76
N LEU A 49 -6.09 16.49 7.12
CA LEU A 49 -5.15 15.38 6.96
C LEU A 49 -4.82 15.07 5.49
N VAL A 50 -5.65 15.48 4.54
CA VAL A 50 -5.61 15.04 3.15
C VAL A 50 -5.38 16.22 2.21
N LYS A 51 -4.41 16.04 1.30
CA LYS A 51 -4.23 16.88 0.12
C LYS A 51 -4.73 16.11 -1.10
N VAL A 52 -5.80 16.59 -1.73
CA VAL A 52 -6.53 15.83 -2.76
C VAL A 52 -5.93 15.98 -4.15
N ALA A 53 -5.33 17.14 -4.44
CA ALA A 53 -4.78 17.45 -5.76
C ALA A 53 -3.86 16.36 -6.35
N PRO A 54 -2.86 15.82 -5.61
CA PRO A 54 -1.95 14.81 -6.17
C PRO A 54 -2.63 13.53 -6.63
N LEU A 55 -3.77 13.19 -6.03
CA LEU A 55 -4.50 11.97 -6.34
C LEU A 55 -5.63 12.22 -7.36
N LEU A 56 -6.24 13.41 -7.36
CA LEU A 56 -7.15 13.85 -8.42
C LEU A 56 -6.45 14.03 -9.77
N GLU A 57 -5.15 14.33 -9.78
CA GLU A 57 -4.35 14.35 -11.02
C GLU A 57 -4.14 12.96 -11.65
N ILE A 58 -4.38 11.89 -10.89
CA ILE A 58 -4.15 10.49 -11.31
C ILE A 58 -5.47 9.76 -11.57
N VAL A 59 -6.53 10.14 -10.83
CA VAL A 59 -7.82 9.46 -10.82
C VAL A 59 -8.91 10.48 -11.12
N ASP A 60 -9.57 10.29 -12.26
CA ASP A 60 -10.62 11.19 -12.75
C ASP A 60 -11.95 11.00 -12.00
N ASP A 61 -12.34 9.75 -11.71
CA ASP A 61 -13.61 9.41 -11.05
C ASP A 61 -13.36 8.59 -9.77
N TRP A 62 -13.52 9.25 -8.62
CA TRP A 62 -13.35 8.62 -7.32
C TRP A 62 -14.54 7.77 -6.90
N GLU A 63 -15.75 8.08 -7.36
CA GLU A 63 -16.94 7.29 -7.05
C GLU A 63 -16.85 5.93 -7.73
N GLU A 64 -16.43 5.90 -8.99
CA GLU A 64 -16.15 4.66 -9.73
C GLU A 64 -15.05 3.84 -9.05
N VAL A 65 -13.94 4.46 -8.64
CA VAL A 65 -12.83 3.75 -7.98
C VAL A 65 -13.25 3.12 -6.66
N LEU A 66 -14.10 3.77 -5.87
CA LEU A 66 -14.59 3.25 -4.60
C LEU A 66 -15.63 2.13 -4.79
N ALA A 67 -16.46 2.23 -5.83
CA ALA A 67 -17.43 1.21 -6.19
C ALA A 67 -16.79 -0.01 -6.91
N ALA A 68 -15.58 0.14 -7.45
CA ALA A 68 -14.92 -0.89 -8.23
C ALA A 68 -14.59 -2.14 -7.39
N GLU A 69 -15.07 -3.29 -7.85
CA GLU A 69 -14.65 -4.58 -7.29
C GLU A 69 -13.21 -4.89 -7.73
N VAL A 70 -12.36 -5.20 -6.75
CA VAL A 70 -10.99 -5.63 -7.04
C VAL A 70 -10.98 -7.14 -7.26
N GLU A 71 -10.49 -7.56 -8.43
CA GLU A 71 -10.31 -8.97 -8.75
C GLU A 71 -9.53 -9.72 -7.66
N GLU A 72 -10.02 -10.90 -7.26
CA GLU A 72 -9.41 -11.68 -6.18
C GLU A 72 -7.93 -12.02 -6.45
N GLN A 73 -7.53 -12.18 -7.70
CA GLN A 73 -6.13 -12.41 -8.06
C GLN A 73 -5.25 -11.19 -7.74
N ARG A 74 -5.71 -9.97 -8.06
CA ARG A 74 -5.01 -8.72 -7.67
C ARG A 74 -4.96 -8.55 -6.16
N LEU A 75 -6.06 -8.85 -5.46
CA LEU A 75 -6.08 -8.83 -3.99
C LEU A 75 -5.06 -9.80 -3.39
N ARG A 76 -4.91 -11.01 -3.95
CA ARG A 76 -3.88 -11.97 -3.53
C ARG A 76 -2.47 -11.42 -3.70
N GLU A 77 -2.19 -10.71 -4.80
CA GLU A 77 -0.89 -10.06 -5.03
C GLU A 77 -0.62 -8.95 -4.02
N ILE A 78 -1.56 -8.03 -3.81
CA ILE A 78 -1.44 -6.96 -2.80
C ILE A 78 -1.15 -7.58 -1.42
N ARG A 79 -1.94 -8.56 -1.00
CA ARG A 79 -1.76 -9.26 0.30
C ARG A 79 -0.38 -9.92 0.44
N LYS A 80 0.14 -10.51 -0.63
CA LYS A 80 1.49 -11.12 -0.64
C LYS A 80 2.56 -10.05 -0.41
N HIS A 81 2.43 -8.90 -1.05
CA HIS A 81 3.37 -7.79 -0.92
C HIS A 81 3.27 -7.10 0.44
N GLU A 82 2.07 -6.95 1.01
CA GLU A 82 1.87 -6.50 2.40
C GLU A 82 2.57 -7.41 3.43
N CYS A 83 2.43 -8.73 3.26
CA CYS A 83 3.00 -9.72 4.19
C CYS A 83 4.54 -9.77 4.11
N THR A 84 5.09 -9.68 2.91
CA THR A 84 6.55 -9.68 2.71
C THR A 84 7.18 -8.32 3.03
N GLY A 85 6.39 -7.24 2.96
CA GLY A 85 6.86 -5.85 3.09
C GLY A 85 7.59 -5.34 1.85
N ARG A 86 7.46 -6.02 0.71
CA ARG A 86 8.12 -5.63 -0.55
C ARG A 86 7.14 -4.86 -1.43
N PRO A 87 7.57 -3.79 -2.11
CA PRO A 87 6.70 -3.00 -2.98
C PRO A 87 6.13 -3.87 -4.11
N LEU A 88 4.89 -3.58 -4.50
CA LEU A 88 4.24 -4.14 -5.69
C LEU A 88 4.27 -3.06 -6.78
N GLY A 89 4.68 -3.40 -7.99
CA GLY A 89 4.78 -2.46 -9.10
C GLY A 89 5.72 -2.96 -10.20
N SER A 90 5.93 -2.13 -11.24
CA SER A 90 6.88 -2.44 -12.32
C SER A 90 8.31 -2.49 -11.81
N MET A 91 9.21 -3.16 -12.54
CA MET A 91 10.63 -3.20 -12.19
C MET A 91 11.23 -1.79 -12.10
N SER A 92 10.94 -0.93 -13.08
CA SER A 92 11.40 0.45 -13.09
C SER A 92 10.88 1.28 -11.91
N PHE A 93 9.66 1.02 -11.45
CA PHE A 93 9.13 1.64 -10.24
C PHE A 93 9.91 1.19 -8.99
N VAL A 94 10.17 -0.11 -8.85
CA VAL A 94 10.92 -0.64 -7.70
C VAL A 94 12.37 -0.15 -7.71
N GLU A 95 13.04 -0.12 -8.86
CA GLU A 95 14.41 0.40 -8.99
C GLU A 95 14.52 1.87 -8.61
N ARG A 96 13.56 2.71 -9.05
CA ARG A 96 13.49 4.10 -8.60
C ARG A 96 13.32 4.21 -7.08
N LEU A 97 12.45 3.39 -6.48
CA LEU A 97 12.29 3.35 -5.03
C LEU A 97 13.58 2.91 -4.31
N GLU A 98 14.27 1.90 -4.81
CA GLU A 98 15.55 1.44 -4.26
C GLU A 98 16.62 2.55 -4.30
N SER A 99 16.68 3.29 -5.41
CA SER A 99 17.57 4.45 -5.58
C SER A 99 17.25 5.58 -4.62
N THR A 100 15.99 5.98 -4.50
CA THR A 100 15.55 7.05 -3.59
C THR A 100 15.78 6.68 -2.13
N LEU A 101 15.59 5.41 -1.76
CA LEU A 101 15.68 4.95 -0.37
C LEU A 101 17.07 4.45 0.04
N GLY A 102 17.99 4.25 -0.92
CA GLY A 102 19.31 3.67 -0.68
C GLY A 102 19.24 2.24 -0.11
N ARG A 103 18.19 1.47 -0.44
CA ARG A 103 17.92 0.14 0.13
C ARG A 103 17.44 -0.82 -0.94
N SER A 104 17.87 -2.09 -0.86
CA SER A 104 17.28 -3.12 -1.73
C SER A 104 15.91 -3.58 -1.22
N LEU A 105 14.92 -3.44 -2.09
CA LEU A 105 13.50 -3.77 -1.93
C LEU A 105 13.10 -4.99 -2.76
N GLN A 106 13.88 -5.37 -3.78
CA GLN A 106 13.67 -6.60 -4.55
C GLN A 106 13.98 -7.86 -3.73
N ARG A 107 13.35 -8.97 -4.12
CA ARG A 107 13.60 -10.27 -3.50
C ARG A 107 15.04 -10.71 -3.78
N GLN A 108 15.85 -10.73 -2.73
CA GLN A 108 17.20 -11.25 -2.78
C GLN A 108 17.24 -12.78 -2.64
N LYS A 109 18.35 -13.37 -3.08
CA LYS A 109 18.63 -14.80 -2.83
C LYS A 109 18.55 -15.07 -1.32
N PRO A 110 17.89 -16.16 -0.89
CA PRO A 110 17.87 -16.54 0.53
C PRO A 110 19.30 -16.62 1.07
N GLY A 111 19.50 -16.08 2.27
CA GLY A 111 20.80 -16.17 2.94
C GLY A 111 21.20 -17.62 3.21
N PRO A 112 22.50 -17.89 3.41
CA PRO A 112 22.99 -19.22 3.75
C PRO A 112 22.26 -19.78 4.98
N LYS A 113 21.99 -21.09 4.99
CA LYS A 113 21.43 -21.75 6.17
C LYS A 113 22.43 -21.60 7.31
N LYS A 114 22.01 -21.03 8.45
CA LYS A 114 22.86 -21.00 9.65
C LYS A 114 23.19 -22.43 10.05
N GLU A 115 24.48 -22.73 10.21
CA GLU A 115 24.91 -23.96 10.87
C GLU A 115 24.35 -23.96 12.29
N LYS A 116 23.85 -25.12 12.73
CA LYS A 116 23.41 -25.26 14.12
C LYS A 116 24.67 -25.15 14.98
N GLY A 117 24.81 -24.03 15.70
CA GLY A 117 25.82 -23.91 16.74
C GLY A 117 25.65 -25.05 17.74
N ASN A 118 26.76 -25.70 18.07
CA ASN A 118 26.86 -26.75 19.07
C ASN A 118 26.70 -26.17 20.47
#